data_AF-A0A7X6X6N5-F1
#
_entry.id   AF-A0A7X6X6N5-F1
#
_cell.length_a   1.000
_cell.length_b   1.000
_cell.length_c   1.000
_cell.angle_alpha   90.00
_cell.angle_beta   90.00
_cell.angle_gamma   90.00
#
_symmetry.space_group_name_H-M   'P 1'
#
loop_
_entity.id
_entity.type
_entity.pdbx_description
1 polymer ?
#
loop_
_entity_poly.entity_id
_entity_poly.type
_entity_poly.pdbx_seq_one_letter_code
_entity_poly.pdbx_strand_id
1 'polypeptide(L)'
;LNGQIVSYYFISQESIDDEVIITGYVPASLNGQRVNIILRFDGANPYGYVAGAQVDYQDLSPTVMKGLIEIVEGDRIDFLCDFYSYDGEYSDSFYLGERMIADGEWIIGNAPLHNSQFLMTYRITDIYGAYYWTPTVD
;
A
#
# COMPACT_ATOMS: atom_id res chain seq x y z
N LEU A 1 -3.58 -9.16 -3.43
CA LEU A 1 -2.95 -8.99 -4.75
C LEU A 1 -2.55 -10.36 -5.29
N ASN A 2 -3.05 -10.76 -6.46
CA ASN A 2 -2.92 -12.10 -7.07
C ASN A 2 -3.12 -13.23 -6.04
N GLY A 3 -4.23 -13.18 -5.30
CA GLY A 3 -4.57 -14.19 -4.29
C GLY A 3 -3.86 -14.08 -2.94
N GLN A 4 -2.84 -13.23 -2.80
CA GLN A 4 -2.14 -13.01 -1.51
C GLN A 4 -2.71 -11.82 -0.72
N ILE A 5 -2.72 -11.94 0.61
CA ILE A 5 -3.02 -10.83 1.52
C ILE A 5 -1.81 -9.89 1.58
N VAL A 6 -2.07 -8.59 1.44
CA VAL A 6 -1.05 -7.55 1.43
C VAL A 6 -1.50 -6.36 2.28
N SER A 7 -0.57 -5.61 2.86
CA SER A 7 -0.90 -4.35 3.53
C SER A 7 -1.09 -3.24 2.50
N TYR A 8 -2.20 -2.51 2.61
CA TYR A 8 -2.56 -1.42 1.71
C TYR A 8 -2.61 -0.10 2.48
N TYR A 9 -2.04 0.94 1.88
CA TYR A 9 -1.99 2.29 2.44
C TYR A 9 -2.57 3.28 1.45
N PHE A 10 -3.51 4.10 1.92
CA PHE A 10 -4.11 5.17 1.13
C PHE A 10 -3.14 6.35 0.97
N ILE A 11 -3.05 6.91 -0.24
CA ILE A 11 -2.26 8.13 -0.53
C ILE A 11 -3.20 9.32 -0.73
N SER A 12 -4.09 9.22 -1.72
CA SER A 12 -4.94 10.33 -2.13
C SER A 12 -6.22 9.85 -2.80
N GLN A 13 -7.21 10.73 -2.78
CA GLN A 13 -8.40 10.64 -3.60
C GLN A 13 -8.51 11.97 -4.36
N GLU A 14 -8.48 11.88 -5.67
CA GLU A 14 -8.61 13.01 -6.59
C GLU A 14 -10.00 12.96 -7.22
N SER A 15 -10.67 14.12 -7.31
CA SER A 15 -11.95 14.25 -7.98
C SER A 15 -11.82 15.24 -9.10
N ILE A 16 -11.98 14.77 -10.34
CA ILE A 16 -11.89 15.56 -11.57
C ILE A 16 -13.23 15.42 -12.27
N ASP A 17 -14.00 16.50 -12.36
CA ASP A 17 -15.38 16.50 -12.84
C ASP A 17 -16.24 15.43 -12.12
N ASP A 18 -16.68 14.39 -12.84
CA ASP A 18 -17.46 13.26 -12.32
C ASP A 18 -16.60 11.99 -12.08
N GLU A 19 -15.29 12.06 -12.28
CA GLU A 19 -14.36 10.95 -12.10
C GLU A 19 -13.66 11.02 -10.74
N VAL A 20 -13.61 9.89 -10.04
CA VAL A 20 -12.88 9.74 -8.78
C VAL A 20 -11.73 8.77 -9.00
N ILE A 21 -10.52 9.22 -8.71
CA ILE A 21 -9.30 8.41 -8.77
C ILE A 21 -8.78 8.24 -7.34
N ILE A 22 -8.71 7.00 -6.88
CA ILE A 22 -8.09 6.66 -5.59
C ILE A 22 -6.70 6.10 -5.88
N THR A 23 -5.69 6.66 -5.22
CA THR A 23 -4.31 6.15 -5.27
C THR A 23 -3.92 5.64 -3.90
N GLY A 24 -3.36 4.43 -3.88
CA GLY A 24 -2.76 3.83 -2.69
C GLY A 24 -1.50 3.05 -3.05
N TYR A 25 -0.88 2.44 -2.06
CA TYR A 25 0.30 1.62 -2.27
C TYR A 25 0.35 0.38 -1.38
N VAL A 26 1.14 -0.59 -1.83
CA VAL A 26 1.50 -1.81 -1.13
C VAL A 26 3.02 -1.84 -0.97
N PRO A 27 3.56 -1.79 0.27
CA PRO A 27 4.99 -1.95 0.51
C PRO A 27 5.49 -3.32 0.05
N ALA A 28 6.63 -3.35 -0.64
CA ALA A 28 7.24 -4.58 -1.12
C ALA A 28 8.75 -4.45 -1.30
N SER A 29 9.42 -5.58 -1.47
CA SER A 29 10.76 -5.70 -2.02
C SER A 29 10.66 -6.28 -3.43
N LEU A 30 10.97 -5.47 -4.43
CA LEU A 30 11.04 -5.83 -5.84
C LEU A 30 12.49 -6.14 -6.21
N ASN A 31 12.80 -7.40 -6.53
CA ASN A 31 14.16 -7.87 -6.84
C ASN A 31 15.22 -7.51 -5.79
N GLY A 32 14.81 -7.42 -4.52
CA GLY A 32 15.68 -7.04 -3.40
C GLY A 32 15.76 -5.52 -3.14
N GLN A 33 15.06 -4.70 -3.91
CA GLN A 33 14.94 -3.26 -3.69
C GLN A 33 13.59 -2.94 -3.04
N ARG A 34 13.60 -2.17 -1.95
CA ARG A 34 12.35 -1.72 -1.31
C ARG A 34 11.62 -0.72 -2.20
N VAL A 35 10.35 -0.98 -2.43
CA VAL A 35 9.46 -0.20 -3.27
C VAL A 35 8.05 -0.14 -2.68
N ASN A 36 7.27 0.83 -3.14
CA ASN A 36 5.84 0.93 -2.95
C ASN A 36 5.18 0.59 -4.29
N ILE A 37 4.49 -0.55 -4.36
CA ILE A 37 3.68 -0.90 -5.54
C ILE A 37 2.44 -0.01 -5.52
N ILE A 38 2.28 0.83 -6.54
CA ILE A 38 1.21 1.82 -6.65
C ILE A 38 -0.03 1.18 -7.25
N LEU A 39 -1.14 1.28 -6.52
CA LEU A 39 -2.46 0.86 -6.96
C LEU A 39 -3.31 2.07 -7.27
N ARG A 40 -4.06 2.01 -8.37
CA ARG A 40 -5.04 3.03 -8.74
C ARG A 40 -6.40 2.41 -8.99
N PHE A 41 -7.43 3.11 -8.54
CA PHE A 41 -8.83 2.75 -8.74
C PHE A 41 -9.52 3.93 -9.40
N ASP A 42 -10.23 3.68 -10.49
CA ASP A 42 -10.97 4.68 -11.26
C ASP A 42 -12.28 4.09 -11.80
N GLY A 43 -13.07 4.92 -12.49
CA GLY A 43 -14.37 4.49 -13.02
C GLY A 43 -14.27 3.40 -14.09
N ALA A 44 -13.16 3.33 -14.83
CA ALA A 44 -12.93 2.29 -15.83
C ALA A 44 -12.42 0.99 -15.21
N ASN A 45 -11.70 1.08 -14.08
CA ASN A 45 -11.08 -0.02 -13.35
C ASN A 45 -11.58 0.00 -11.89
N PRO A 46 -12.84 -0.41 -11.63
CA PRO A 46 -13.43 -0.33 -10.29
C PRO A 46 -12.76 -1.27 -9.27
N TYR A 47 -12.10 -2.34 -9.73
CA TYR A 47 -11.28 -3.21 -8.90
C TYR A 47 -9.82 -2.76 -8.80
N GLY A 48 -9.46 -1.70 -9.53
CA GLY A 48 -8.14 -1.12 -9.61
C GLY A 48 -7.17 -1.87 -10.52
N TYR A 49 -6.01 -1.27 -10.70
CA TYR A 49 -4.87 -1.83 -11.43
C TYR A 49 -3.55 -1.43 -10.75
N VAL A 50 -2.49 -2.18 -11.06
CA VAL A 50 -1.13 -1.85 -10.67
C VAL A 50 -0.58 -0.83 -11.67
N ALA A 51 -0.28 0.38 -11.20
CA ALA A 51 0.29 1.44 -12.04
C ALA A 51 1.82 1.30 -12.21
N GLY A 52 2.47 0.53 -11.33
CA GLY A 52 3.91 0.30 -11.29
C GLY A 52 4.45 0.38 -9.86
N ALA A 53 5.76 0.46 -9.69
CA ALA A 53 6.42 0.53 -8.39
C ALA A 53 7.22 1.84 -8.23
N GLN A 54 7.21 2.40 -7.04
CA GLN A 54 8.00 3.57 -6.69
C GLN A 54 9.07 3.18 -5.67
N VAL A 55 10.32 3.58 -5.87
CA VAL A 55 11.38 3.29 -4.89
C VAL A 55 11.08 3.98 -3.56
N ASP A 56 11.12 3.20 -2.49
CA ASP A 56 10.99 3.68 -1.12
C ASP A 56 12.39 3.83 -0.52
N TYR A 57 12.81 5.08 -0.32
CA TYR A 57 14.14 5.41 0.19
C TYR A 57 14.23 5.38 1.73
N GLN A 58 13.14 5.09 2.44
CA GLN A 58 12.99 5.03 3.90
C GLN A 58 13.38 6.30 4.70
N ASP A 59 14.38 7.09 4.29
CA ASP A 59 14.59 8.48 4.70
C ASP A 59 15.81 9.15 4.03
N LEU A 60 15.85 10.50 4.04
CA LEU A 60 16.96 11.46 3.73
C LEU A 60 17.02 12.17 2.37
N SER A 61 15.97 12.17 1.54
CA SER A 61 15.90 13.11 0.41
C SER A 61 14.48 13.29 -0.09
N PRO A 62 13.98 14.53 -0.29
CA PRO A 62 12.70 14.77 -0.97
C PRO A 62 12.74 14.37 -2.46
N THR A 63 13.91 13.95 -2.95
CA THR A 63 14.12 13.54 -4.35
C THR A 63 13.72 12.08 -4.51
N VAL A 64 12.42 11.82 -4.45
CA VAL A 64 11.87 10.57 -4.99
C VAL A 64 11.98 10.66 -6.51
N MET A 65 12.45 9.58 -7.15
CA MET A 65 12.51 9.52 -8.61
C MET A 65 11.12 9.80 -9.20
N LYS A 66 11.05 10.74 -10.16
CA LYS A 66 9.81 10.97 -10.91
C LYS A 66 9.63 9.83 -11.92
N GLY A 67 8.73 8.92 -11.61
CA GLY A 67 8.37 7.82 -12.48
C GLY A 67 8.06 6.56 -11.68
N LEU A 68 7.26 5.68 -12.28
CA LEU A 68 7.02 4.34 -11.76
C LEU A 68 7.92 3.36 -12.53
N ILE A 69 8.53 2.46 -11.80
CA ILE A 69 9.19 1.27 -12.32
C ILE A 69 8.08 0.36 -12.82
N GLU A 70 8.15 -0.02 -14.09
CA GLU A 70 7.29 -1.06 -14.64
C GLU A 70 7.66 -2.41 -14.02
N ILE A 71 6.67 -3.15 -13.53
CA ILE A 71 6.87 -4.51 -13.01
C ILE A 71 6.62 -5.48 -14.15
N VAL A 72 7.62 -6.27 -14.50
CA VAL A 72 7.59 -7.15 -15.68
C VAL A 72 7.56 -8.62 -15.28
N GLU A 73 7.14 -9.48 -16.21
CA GLU A 73 7.17 -10.92 -16.01
C GLU A 73 8.57 -11.41 -15.59
N GLY A 74 8.62 -12.23 -14.53
CA GLY A 74 9.86 -12.75 -13.96
C GLY A 74 10.41 -11.96 -12.77
N ASP A 75 9.89 -10.77 -12.48
CA ASP A 75 10.28 -9.98 -11.31
C ASP A 75 9.90 -10.69 -10.01
N ARG A 76 10.79 -10.63 -9.01
CA ARG A 76 10.59 -11.21 -7.69
C ARG A 76 10.00 -10.18 -6.74
N ILE A 77 8.90 -10.53 -6.09
CA ILE A 77 8.16 -9.62 -5.21
C ILE A 77 7.98 -10.28 -3.85
N ASP A 78 8.46 -9.61 -2.81
CA ASP A 78 8.20 -9.96 -1.41
C ASP A 78 7.39 -8.82 -0.78
N PHE A 79 6.13 -9.05 -0.40
CA PHE A 79 5.33 -8.01 0.23
C PHE A 79 5.82 -7.72 1.64
N LEU A 80 5.66 -6.47 2.07
CA LEU A 80 6.07 -5.99 3.39
C LEU A 80 4.85 -5.46 4.12
N CYS A 81 4.84 -5.54 5.45
CA CYS A 81 3.86 -4.89 6.30
C CYS A 81 4.51 -4.36 7.58
N ASP A 82 3.97 -3.26 8.12
CA ASP A 82 4.41 -2.75 9.41
C ASP A 82 3.87 -3.62 10.55
N PHE A 83 4.74 -3.93 11.50
CA PHE A 83 4.40 -4.67 12.70
C PHE A 83 4.36 -3.73 13.90
N TYR A 84 3.33 -3.88 14.71
CA TYR A 84 3.11 -3.11 15.93
C TYR A 84 3.09 -4.07 17.12
N SER A 85 3.67 -3.65 18.24
CA SER A 85 3.60 -4.40 19.50
C SER A 85 2.15 -4.48 20.01
N TYR A 86 1.91 -5.33 21.01
CA TYR A 86 0.59 -5.38 21.68
C TYR A 86 0.19 -4.05 22.34
N ASP A 87 1.17 -3.22 22.69
CA ASP A 87 0.96 -1.89 23.24
C ASP A 87 0.73 -0.82 22.14
N GLY A 88 0.73 -1.23 20.86
CA GLY A 88 0.48 -0.35 19.71
C GLY A 88 1.69 0.46 19.25
N GLU A 89 2.89 0.14 19.74
CA GLU A 89 4.12 0.81 19.32
C GLU A 89 4.65 0.20 18.03
N TYR A 90 5.04 1.05 17.06
CA TYR A 90 5.70 0.60 15.84
C TYR A 90 7.00 -0.12 16.17
N SER A 91 7.19 -1.30 15.58
CA SER A 91 8.38 -2.12 15.77
C SER A 91 9.30 -2.05 14.55
N ASP A 92 8.88 -2.64 13.44
CA ASP A 92 9.62 -2.68 12.17
C ASP A 92 8.69 -3.14 11.03
N SER A 93 9.15 -3.10 9.79
CA SER A 93 8.46 -3.70 8.64
C SER A 93 8.96 -5.13 8.39
N PHE A 94 8.06 -6.10 8.24
CA PHE A 94 8.38 -7.52 8.02
C PHE A 94 7.78 -8.04 6.71
N TYR A 95 8.33 -9.14 6.19
CA TYR A 95 7.75 -9.83 5.04
C TYR A 95 6.37 -10.43 5.37
N LEU A 96 5.43 -10.23 4.46
CA LEU A 96 4.05 -10.71 4.55
C LEU A 96 3.76 -11.69 3.41
N GLY A 97 3.21 -12.85 3.75
CA GLY A 97 2.83 -13.87 2.76
C GLY A 97 4.04 -14.61 2.17
N GLU A 98 3.90 -15.02 0.90
CA GLU A 98 4.91 -15.78 0.17
C GLU A 98 5.53 -14.96 -0.96
N ARG A 99 6.80 -15.25 -1.28
CA ARG A 99 7.45 -14.64 -2.45
C ARG A 99 6.66 -14.95 -3.72
N MET A 100 6.37 -13.90 -4.48
CA MET A 100 5.71 -13.93 -5.77
C MET A 100 6.72 -13.76 -6.91
N ILE A 101 6.44 -14.39 -8.05
CA ILE A 101 7.02 -14.05 -9.35
C ILE A 101 5.93 -13.38 -10.17
N ALA A 102 6.19 -12.18 -10.69
CA ALA A 102 5.24 -11.49 -11.55
C ALA A 102 5.05 -12.27 -12.86
N ASP A 103 3.79 -12.42 -13.28
CA ASP A 103 3.37 -13.10 -14.52
C ASP A 103 2.82 -12.11 -15.57
N GLY A 104 2.86 -10.80 -15.27
CA GLY A 104 2.32 -9.73 -16.12
C GLY A 104 0.83 -9.49 -15.95
N GLU A 105 0.10 -10.32 -15.19
CA GLU A 105 -1.31 -10.13 -14.91
C GLU A 105 -1.53 -9.75 -13.43
N TRP A 106 -2.43 -8.79 -13.21
CA TRP A 106 -2.73 -8.28 -11.88
C TRP A 106 -4.20 -8.45 -11.54
N ILE A 107 -4.46 -9.22 -10.49
CA ILE A 107 -5.78 -9.40 -9.89
C ILE A 107 -5.77 -8.74 -8.52
N ILE A 108 -6.53 -7.65 -8.42
CA ILE A 108 -6.76 -6.95 -7.16
C ILE A 108 -8.12 -7.39 -6.62
N GLY A 109 -8.17 -7.69 -5.33
CA GLY A 109 -9.38 -8.12 -4.66
C GLY A 109 -9.36 -7.70 -3.20
N ASN A 110 -10.55 -7.54 -2.63
CA ASN A 110 -10.74 -7.19 -1.22
C ASN A 110 -10.97 -8.46 -0.41
N ALA A 111 -10.18 -8.67 0.63
CA ALA A 111 -10.37 -9.75 1.58
C ALA A 111 -11.31 -9.27 2.70
N PRO A 112 -12.49 -9.89 2.90
CA PRO A 112 -13.39 -9.48 3.95
C PRO A 112 -12.90 -9.99 5.32
N LEU A 113 -12.96 -9.13 6.34
CA LEU A 113 -12.47 -9.39 7.70
C LEU A 113 -13.42 -10.24 8.57
N HIS A 114 -14.27 -11.08 7.98
CA HIS A 114 -15.34 -11.79 8.71
C HIS A 114 -14.84 -12.43 10.01
N ASN A 115 -15.52 -12.15 11.13
CA ASN A 115 -15.23 -12.69 12.47
C ASN A 115 -13.77 -12.51 12.96
N SER A 116 -13.04 -11.54 12.42
CA SER A 116 -11.69 -11.22 12.87
C SER A 116 -11.73 -10.15 13.96
N GLN A 117 -10.88 -10.29 14.98
CA GLN A 117 -10.63 -9.19 15.91
C GLN A 117 -9.75 -8.16 15.21
N PHE A 118 -10.20 -6.92 15.11
CA PHE A 118 -9.41 -5.83 14.55
C PHE A 118 -9.50 -4.62 15.47
N LEU A 119 -8.49 -3.77 15.38
CA LEU A 119 -8.40 -2.51 16.11
C LEU A 119 -8.44 -1.38 15.09
N MET A 120 -9.30 -0.39 15.31
CA MET A 120 -9.45 0.77 14.43
C MET A 120 -9.09 2.05 15.18
N THR A 121 -8.31 2.90 14.54
CA THR A 121 -8.04 4.28 14.98
C THR A 121 -8.18 5.22 13.79
N TYR A 122 -8.46 6.50 14.06
CA TYR A 122 -8.54 7.55 13.06
C TYR A 122 -7.38 8.52 13.23
N ARG A 123 -6.68 8.82 12.14
CA ARG A 123 -5.70 9.92 12.08
C ARG A 123 -6.41 11.19 11.62
N ILE A 124 -6.46 12.18 12.49
CA ILE A 124 -6.90 13.53 12.14
C ILE A 124 -5.65 14.34 11.84
N THR A 125 -5.58 14.98 10.67
CA THR A 125 -4.47 15.87 10.29
C THR A 125 -5.03 17.26 10.01
N ASP A 126 -4.46 18.28 10.63
CA ASP A 126 -4.88 19.67 10.42
C ASP A 126 -4.23 20.31 9.18
N ILE A 127 -4.64 21.55 8.86
CA ILE A 127 -4.12 22.30 7.71
C ILE A 127 -2.64 22.69 7.82
N TYR A 128 -2.05 22.56 9.01
CA TYR A 128 -0.63 22.84 9.29
C TYR A 128 0.21 21.55 9.32
N GLY A 129 -0.39 20.39 9.08
CA GLY A 129 0.27 19.09 9.06
C GLY A 129 0.44 18.45 10.44
N ALA A 130 -0.07 19.05 11.51
CA ALA A 130 -0.11 18.40 12.81
C ALA A 130 -1.14 17.26 12.78
N TYR A 131 -0.82 16.13 13.40
CA TYR A 131 -1.71 14.97 13.41
C TYR A 131 -1.95 14.43 14.82
N TYR A 132 -3.13 13.84 15.01
CA TYR A 132 -3.56 13.16 16.22
C TYR A 132 -4.24 11.85 15.86
N TRP A 133 -3.89 10.78 16.58
CA TRP A 133 -4.55 9.48 16.47
C TRP A 133 -5.60 9.35 17.58
N THR A 134 -6.82 8.96 17.21
CA THR A 134 -7.86 8.70 18.21
C THR A 134 -7.51 7.46 19.04
N PRO A 135 -8.06 7.33 20.26
CA PRO A 135 -8.04 6.04 20.96
C PRO A 135 -8.59 4.94 20.07
N THR A 136 -8.09 3.73 20.29
CA THR A 136 -8.49 2.53 19.57
C THR A 136 -9.95 2.15 19.86
N VAL A 137 -10.66 1.70 18.83
CA VAL A 137 -11.99 1.11 18.90
C VAL A 137 -11.91 -0.35 18.45
N ASP A 138 -12.59 -1.25 19.17
CA ASP A 138 -12.65 -2.71 18.96
C ASP A 138 -14.02 -3.21 18.48
#